data_AF-A0A0D2WJS4-F1
#
_entry.id   AF-A0A0D2WJS4-F1
#
_cell.length_a   1.000
_cell.length_b   1.000
_cell.length_c   1.000
_cell.angle_alpha   90.00
_cell.angle_beta   90.00
_cell.angle_gamma   90.00
#
_symmetry.space_group_name_H-M   'P 1'
#
loop_
_entity.id
_entity.type
_entity.pdbx_description
1 polymer ?
#
loop_
_entity_poly.entity_id
_entity_poly.type
_entity_poly.pdbx_seq_one_letter_code
_entity_poly.pdbx_strand_id
1 'polypeptide(L)'
;MRSLVLLLVTLLAAVGAVSALCPDGITSCPSSSTCCVTASGWYGCCPLPSATCCADHVHCCPNGYICNTTQSICTPASGEGPIVAMVTKTPAIPVKSIECGDGITYCSSSQTCCLLSGGSYGCCPLPNATCCADHVHCCPNGYTCDTTLNTCKLGDDADSTVPMMTKQPAIISKPMIPEVAVVCPDNSQCSATQTCCKMSNGSYGCCPLPNASCCADHLHCCPSGFTCDVTDHTCNNGLFTVPALPKLPSTPRKN
;
A
#
# COMPACT_ATOMS: atom_id res chain seq x y z
N MET A 1 43.90 -45.03 -0.72
CA MET A 1 43.53 -44.26 0.47
C MET A 1 42.09 -43.79 0.30
N ARG A 2 41.18 -44.44 1.03
CA ARG A 2 39.76 -44.09 1.15
C ARG A 2 39.64 -43.02 2.23
N SER A 3 39.08 -41.86 1.93
CA SER A 3 38.31 -41.02 2.88
C SER A 3 37.67 -39.88 2.10
N LEU A 4 36.34 -39.89 1.92
CA LEU A 4 35.33 -39.38 2.86
C LEU A 4 35.31 -37.83 2.93
N VAL A 5 34.20 -37.29 2.39
CA VAL A 5 33.43 -36.11 2.87
C VAL A 5 34.07 -34.73 2.73
N LEU A 6 33.47 -33.87 1.90
CA LEU A 6 32.70 -32.70 2.33
C LEU A 6 32.18 -31.96 1.07
N LEU A 7 31.09 -32.48 0.50
CA LEU A 7 30.19 -31.71 -0.36
C LEU A 7 29.45 -30.70 0.53
N LEU A 8 30.06 -29.53 0.77
CA LEU A 8 29.38 -28.38 1.36
C LEU A 8 28.48 -27.75 0.29
N VAL A 9 27.33 -28.38 0.08
CA VAL A 9 26.16 -27.72 -0.53
C VAL A 9 25.70 -26.67 0.47
N THR A 10 26.28 -25.47 0.39
CA THR A 10 25.74 -24.30 1.09
C THR A 10 24.46 -23.91 0.35
N LEU A 11 23.36 -24.50 0.83
CA LEU A 11 22.00 -24.12 0.51
C LEU A 11 21.91 -22.59 0.61
N LEU A 12 21.69 -21.91 -0.51
CA LEU A 12 21.25 -20.52 -0.48
C LEU A 12 19.96 -20.50 0.33
N ALA A 13 20.04 -20.05 1.58
CA ALA A 13 18.88 -19.58 2.30
C ALA A 13 18.44 -18.28 1.60
N ALA A 14 17.66 -18.43 0.53
CA ALA A 14 16.73 -17.40 0.13
C ALA A 14 15.72 -17.28 1.27
N VAL A 15 16.10 -16.53 2.31
CA VAL A 15 15.17 -16.04 3.31
C VAL A 15 14.29 -15.05 2.55
N GLY A 16 13.26 -15.56 1.90
CA GLY A 16 12.21 -14.74 1.32
C GLY A 16 11.71 -13.86 2.44
N ALA A 17 11.92 -12.54 2.32
CA ALA A 17 11.46 -11.58 3.30
C ALA A 17 9.95 -11.80 3.49
N VAL A 18 9.56 -12.27 4.67
CA VAL A 18 8.18 -12.58 4.98
C VAL A 18 7.41 -11.26 4.99
N SER A 19 6.62 -10.98 3.96
CA SER A 19 5.83 -9.76 3.88
C SER A 19 4.69 -9.80 4.91
N ALA A 20 4.56 -8.78 5.74
CA ALA A 20 3.46 -8.64 6.69
C ALA A 20 2.19 -8.19 5.95
N LEU A 21 1.09 -8.94 6.10
CA LEU A 21 -0.20 -8.59 5.53
C LEU A 21 -0.75 -7.35 6.23
N CYS A 22 -1.22 -6.38 5.46
CA CYS A 22 -1.86 -5.20 6.00
C CYS A 22 -3.29 -5.52 6.49
N PRO A 23 -3.89 -4.69 7.35
CA PRO A 23 -5.21 -4.95 7.92
C PRO A 23 -6.34 -5.05 6.88
N ASP A 24 -6.11 -4.58 5.65
CA ASP A 24 -7.04 -4.78 4.53
C ASP A 24 -7.08 -6.23 4.04
N GLY A 25 -6.06 -7.04 4.32
CA GLY A 25 -6.00 -8.45 3.91
C GLY A 25 -5.63 -8.68 2.44
N ILE A 26 -5.31 -7.61 1.71
CA ILE A 26 -5.16 -7.60 0.25
C ILE A 26 -3.86 -6.95 -0.23
N THR A 27 -3.22 -6.20 0.66
CA THR A 27 -1.89 -5.65 0.44
C THR A 27 -0.95 -6.14 1.53
N SER A 28 0.33 -6.20 1.21
CA SER A 28 1.37 -6.55 2.16
C SER A 28 2.52 -5.58 2.08
N CYS A 29 3.21 -5.45 3.21
CA CYS A 29 4.42 -4.67 3.32
C CYS A 29 5.62 -5.58 3.60
N PRO A 30 6.84 -5.16 3.21
CA PRO A 30 8.07 -5.84 3.63
C PRO A 30 8.12 -6.00 5.16
N SER A 31 8.82 -7.02 5.65
CA SER A 31 8.89 -7.37 7.08
C SER A 31 9.31 -6.23 8.02
N SER A 32 10.07 -5.24 7.52
CA SER A 32 10.54 -4.08 8.28
C SER A 32 9.68 -2.83 8.08
N SER A 33 8.52 -2.95 7.44
CA SER A 33 7.65 -1.84 7.08
C SER A 33 6.31 -1.90 7.82
N THR A 34 5.72 -0.73 8.07
CA THR A 34 4.45 -0.59 8.78
C THR A 34 3.34 -0.24 7.79
N CYS A 35 2.23 -0.99 7.84
CA CYS A 35 1.05 -0.68 7.05
C CYS A 35 0.37 0.58 7.58
N CYS A 36 0.23 1.60 6.73
CA CYS A 36 -0.42 2.85 7.07
C CYS A 36 -1.50 3.20 6.05
N VAL A 37 -2.64 3.68 6.53
CA VAL A 37 -3.73 4.12 5.68
C VAL A 37 -3.36 5.34 4.84
N THR A 38 -3.83 5.34 3.61
CA THR A 38 -3.69 6.40 2.61
C THR A 38 -5.00 7.21 2.51
N ALA A 39 -4.97 8.34 1.79
CA ALA A 39 -6.12 9.25 1.73
C ALA A 39 -7.36 8.61 1.09
N SER A 40 -7.15 7.58 0.27
CA SER A 40 -8.19 6.80 -0.38
C SER A 40 -8.64 5.59 0.44
N GLY A 41 -8.18 5.43 1.69
CA GLY A 41 -8.58 4.37 2.61
C GLY A 41 -7.85 3.03 2.41
N TRP A 42 -6.96 2.93 1.41
CA TRP A 42 -6.09 1.78 1.18
C TRP A 42 -4.81 1.86 2.02
N TYR A 43 -4.00 0.80 2.01
CA TYR A 43 -2.73 0.79 2.73
C TYR A 43 -1.53 1.11 1.83
N GLY A 44 -0.59 1.85 2.41
CA GLY A 44 0.76 2.04 1.93
C GLY A 44 1.76 1.57 2.97
N CYS A 45 2.97 1.26 2.54
CA CYS A 45 4.04 0.79 3.41
C CYS A 45 4.89 1.96 3.87
N CYS A 46 4.91 2.22 5.17
CA CYS A 46 5.95 3.03 5.76
C CYS A 46 7.23 2.20 5.84
N PRO A 47 8.37 2.62 5.26
CA PRO A 47 9.62 1.87 5.28
C PRO A 47 10.36 2.01 6.63
N LEU A 48 9.60 2.05 7.72
CA LEU A 48 10.07 2.10 9.09
C LEU A 48 9.29 1.05 9.91
N PRO A 49 9.94 0.35 10.85
CA PRO A 49 9.27 -0.59 11.74
C PRO A 49 8.47 0.16 12.80
N SER A 50 7.27 -0.33 13.11
CA SER A 50 6.36 0.23 14.13
C SER A 50 6.14 1.75 13.99
N ALA A 51 6.01 2.22 12.75
CA ALA A 51 5.94 3.63 12.42
C ALA A 51 4.62 4.27 12.86
N THR A 52 4.68 5.55 13.18
CA THR A 52 3.49 6.37 13.42
C THR A 52 2.96 6.89 12.09
N CYS A 53 1.76 6.46 11.71
CA CYS A 53 1.10 6.91 10.49
C CYS A 53 0.58 8.34 10.66
N CYS A 54 1.00 9.27 9.80
CA CYS A 54 0.56 10.66 9.89
C CYS A 54 -0.85 10.85 9.32
N ALA A 55 -1.58 11.83 9.88
CA ALA A 55 -2.95 12.18 9.48
C ALA A 55 -3.05 12.83 8.10
N ASP A 56 -1.93 13.21 7.49
CA ASP A 56 -1.88 13.64 6.09
C ASP A 56 -2.07 12.49 5.10
N HIS A 57 -2.12 11.25 5.60
CA HIS A 57 -2.26 10.01 4.86
C HIS A 57 -1.16 9.72 3.82
N VAL A 58 -0.16 10.59 3.66
CA VAL A 58 0.95 10.43 2.73
C VAL A 58 2.23 10.02 3.44
N HIS A 59 2.44 10.51 4.67
CA HIS A 59 3.69 10.32 5.39
C HIS A 59 3.57 9.50 6.66
N CYS A 60 4.72 9.11 7.20
CA CYS A 60 4.85 8.41 8.47
C CYS A 60 6.12 8.87 9.19
N CYS A 61 6.14 8.66 10.49
CA CYS A 61 7.25 8.97 11.38
C CYS A 61 7.79 7.71 12.07
N PRO A 62 9.04 7.73 12.55
CA PRO A 62 9.57 6.64 13.37
C PRO A 62 8.74 6.43 14.65
N ASN A 63 8.89 5.26 15.26
CA ASN A 63 8.23 4.98 16.52
C ASN A 63 8.64 6.00 17.61
N GLY A 64 7.66 6.52 18.36
CA GLY A 64 7.88 7.52 19.40
C GLY A 64 7.99 8.96 18.89
N TYR A 65 7.71 9.20 17.61
CA TYR A 65 7.68 10.54 17.03
C TYR A 65 6.26 10.99 16.70
N ILE A 66 6.02 12.30 16.83
CA ILE A 66 4.76 12.97 16.52
C ILE A 66 4.89 13.66 15.17
N CYS A 67 3.88 13.47 14.32
CA CYS A 67 3.82 14.10 13.00
C CYS A 67 3.45 15.58 13.13
N ASN A 68 4.32 16.48 12.65
CA ASN A 68 3.98 17.87 12.38
C ASN A 68 3.77 18.07 10.88
N THR A 69 2.53 17.92 10.42
CA THR A 69 2.16 17.94 9.00
C THR A 69 2.32 19.32 8.36
N THR A 70 2.24 20.40 9.14
CA THR A 70 2.46 21.78 8.65
C THR A 70 3.90 22.01 8.21
N GLN A 71 4.84 21.37 8.90
CA GLN A 71 6.28 21.50 8.63
C GLN A 71 6.88 20.25 7.95
N SER A 72 6.09 19.21 7.73
CA SER A 72 6.52 17.91 7.17
C SER A 72 7.68 17.26 7.94
N ILE A 73 7.69 17.41 9.26
CA ILE A 73 8.72 16.84 10.16
C ILE A 73 8.10 15.95 11.24
N CYS A 74 8.94 15.11 11.82
CA CYS A 74 8.67 14.25 12.95
C CYS A 74 9.42 14.80 14.17
N THR A 75 8.70 15.13 15.23
CA THR A 75 9.28 15.61 16.50
C THR A 75 9.21 14.51 17.57
N PRO A 76 10.25 14.31 18.40
CA PRO A 76 10.23 13.28 19.43
C PRO A 76 9.13 13.56 20.48
N ALA A 77 8.32 12.55 20.79
CA ALA A 77 7.24 12.70 21.78
C ALA A 77 7.77 12.94 23.21
N SER A 78 8.99 12.47 23.51
CA SER A 78 9.70 12.68 24.77
C SER A 78 10.33 14.06 24.92
N GLY A 79 10.41 14.85 23.84
CA GLY A 79 11.18 16.10 23.80
C GLY A 79 12.71 15.92 23.74
N GLU A 80 13.21 14.68 23.91
CA GLU A 80 14.62 14.33 23.80
C GLU A 80 14.84 13.51 22.52
N GLY A 81 15.57 14.07 21.56
CA GLY A 81 15.91 13.41 20.30
C GLY A 81 16.04 14.38 19.12
N PRO A 82 16.58 13.91 17.98
CA PRO A 82 16.66 14.72 16.77
C PRO A 82 15.26 14.92 16.16
N ILE A 83 15.00 16.07 15.56
CA ILE A 83 13.83 16.24 14.68
C ILE A 83 14.21 15.68 13.31
N VAL A 84 13.37 14.80 12.77
CA VAL A 84 13.65 14.13 11.49
C VAL A 84 12.58 14.46 10.46
N ALA A 85 12.89 14.34 9.17
CA ALA A 85 11.91 14.54 8.12
C ALA A 85 10.86 13.41 8.15
N MET A 86 9.63 13.75 7.76
CA MET A 86 8.59 12.77 7.50
C MET A 86 9.01 11.83 6.36
N VAL A 87 8.71 10.55 6.52
CA VAL A 87 9.00 9.54 5.50
C VAL A 87 7.75 9.29 4.67
N THR A 88 7.88 9.31 3.35
CA THR A 88 6.76 9.03 2.44
C THR A 88 6.46 7.54 2.42
N LYS A 89 5.17 7.18 2.47
CA LYS A 89 4.74 5.79 2.30
C LYS A 89 5.03 5.33 0.87
N THR A 90 5.49 4.10 0.70
CA THR A 90 5.52 3.43 -0.60
C THR A 90 4.19 2.70 -0.87
N PRO A 91 3.85 2.41 -2.14
CA PRO A 91 2.70 1.58 -2.44
C PRO A 91 2.83 0.21 -1.77
N ALA A 92 1.75 -0.26 -1.14
CA ALA A 92 1.74 -1.61 -0.60
C ALA A 92 1.70 -2.64 -1.73
N ILE A 93 2.33 -3.78 -1.50
CA ILE A 93 2.50 -4.82 -2.50
C ILE A 93 1.18 -5.59 -2.57
N PRO A 94 0.53 -5.72 -3.75
CA PRO A 94 -0.63 -6.57 -3.88
C PRO A 94 -0.21 -8.02 -3.61
N VAL A 95 -0.88 -8.70 -2.68
CA VAL A 95 -0.65 -10.14 -2.48
C VAL A 95 -1.11 -10.90 -3.72
N LYS A 96 -0.36 -11.95 -4.09
CA LYS A 96 -0.71 -12.83 -5.20
C LYS A 96 -2.16 -13.29 -5.02
N SER A 97 -3.00 -12.91 -5.97
CA SER A 97 -4.45 -13.07 -5.89
C SER A 97 -4.98 -13.97 -7.01
N ILE A 98 -6.07 -14.68 -6.72
CA ILE A 98 -6.87 -15.38 -7.72
C ILE A 98 -7.87 -14.38 -8.31
N GLU A 99 -8.00 -14.37 -9.63
CA GLU A 99 -9.02 -13.59 -10.34
C GLU A 99 -10.36 -14.33 -10.26
N CYS A 100 -11.40 -13.61 -9.85
CA CYS A 100 -12.76 -14.15 -9.83
C CYS A 100 -13.41 -14.02 -11.22
N GLY A 101 -14.56 -14.67 -11.43
CA GLY A 101 -15.16 -14.82 -12.76
C GLY A 101 -15.63 -13.52 -13.45
N ASP A 102 -15.61 -12.38 -12.75
CA ASP A 102 -15.94 -11.07 -13.32
C ASP A 102 -14.71 -10.31 -13.90
N GLY A 103 -13.50 -10.82 -13.69
CA GLY A 103 -12.25 -10.22 -14.18
C GLY A 103 -11.87 -8.86 -13.56
N ILE A 104 -12.63 -8.41 -12.56
CA ILE A 104 -12.41 -7.14 -11.86
C ILE A 104 -12.25 -7.34 -10.36
N THR A 105 -12.71 -8.48 -9.83
CA THR A 105 -12.53 -8.86 -8.44
C THR A 105 -11.55 -10.02 -8.29
N TYR A 106 -10.90 -10.04 -7.14
CA TYR A 106 -9.77 -10.89 -6.82
C TYR A 106 -9.90 -11.36 -5.38
N CYS A 107 -9.33 -12.51 -5.06
CA CYS A 107 -9.19 -13.00 -3.69
C CYS A 107 -7.75 -13.38 -3.41
N SER A 108 -7.32 -13.41 -2.15
CA SER A 108 -5.97 -13.87 -1.82
C SER A 108 -5.77 -15.33 -2.25
N SER A 109 -4.54 -15.76 -2.56
CA SER A 109 -4.27 -17.12 -3.06
C SER A 109 -4.69 -18.27 -2.13
N SER A 110 -4.98 -17.98 -0.85
CA SER A 110 -5.50 -18.93 0.15
C SER A 110 -7.02 -18.86 0.36
N GLN A 111 -7.72 -18.07 -0.46
CA GLN A 111 -9.16 -17.83 -0.39
C GLN A 111 -9.88 -18.39 -1.61
N THR A 112 -11.21 -18.43 -1.57
CA THR A 112 -12.05 -18.91 -2.67
C THR A 112 -13.06 -17.85 -3.10
N CYS A 113 -13.15 -17.56 -4.40
CA CYS A 113 -14.16 -16.66 -4.96
C CYS A 113 -15.56 -17.30 -4.86
N CYS A 114 -16.50 -16.59 -4.23
CA CYS A 114 -17.89 -17.01 -4.08
C CYS A 114 -18.85 -15.88 -4.46
N LEU A 115 -19.99 -16.20 -5.07
CA LEU A 115 -20.99 -15.20 -5.46
C LEU A 115 -21.75 -14.64 -4.24
N LEU A 116 -21.98 -13.33 -4.24
CA LEU A 116 -22.83 -12.60 -3.29
C LEU A 116 -24.23 -12.34 -3.88
N SER A 117 -25.18 -11.93 -3.05
CA SER A 117 -26.60 -11.78 -3.41
C SER A 117 -26.85 -10.71 -4.49
N GLY A 118 -25.89 -9.81 -4.71
CA GLY A 118 -25.92 -8.76 -5.73
C GLY A 118 -25.23 -9.13 -7.06
N GLY A 119 -24.78 -10.37 -7.24
CA GLY A 119 -24.05 -10.82 -8.43
C GLY A 119 -22.56 -10.49 -8.45
N SER A 120 -22.08 -9.69 -7.50
CA SER A 120 -20.65 -9.46 -7.25
C SER A 120 -20.00 -10.66 -6.55
N TYR A 121 -18.67 -10.76 -6.62
CA TYR A 121 -17.92 -11.78 -5.88
C TYR A 121 -17.52 -11.33 -4.47
N GLY A 122 -17.40 -12.31 -3.58
CA GLY A 122 -16.81 -12.24 -2.26
C GLY A 122 -15.75 -13.34 -2.08
N CYS A 123 -14.84 -13.14 -1.15
CA CYS A 123 -13.80 -14.10 -0.80
C CYS A 123 -14.20 -14.92 0.41
N CYS A 124 -14.26 -16.24 0.26
CA CYS A 124 -14.29 -17.13 1.41
C CYS A 124 -12.87 -17.23 2.00
N PRO A 125 -12.69 -17.08 3.32
CA PRO A 125 -11.39 -17.17 3.99
C PRO A 125 -10.78 -18.58 4.01
N LEU A 126 -11.45 -19.56 3.40
CA LEU A 126 -11.01 -20.95 3.29
C LEU A 126 -10.54 -21.25 1.86
N PRO A 127 -9.47 -22.04 1.68
CA PRO A 127 -9.04 -22.51 0.37
C PRO A 127 -9.99 -23.60 -0.14
N ASN A 128 -10.31 -23.58 -1.43
CA ASN A 128 -11.20 -24.54 -2.10
C ASN A 128 -12.56 -24.72 -1.40
N ALA A 129 -13.11 -23.64 -0.86
CA ALA A 129 -14.35 -23.64 -0.09
C ALA A 129 -15.58 -23.97 -0.94
N THR A 130 -16.58 -24.60 -0.32
CA THR A 130 -17.91 -24.74 -0.91
C THR A 130 -18.70 -23.45 -0.68
N CYS A 131 -19.06 -22.76 -1.76
CA CYS A 131 -19.88 -21.55 -1.69
C CYS A 131 -21.36 -21.90 -1.45
N CYS A 132 -21.96 -21.41 -0.38
CA CYS A 132 -23.34 -21.72 -0.05
C CYS A 132 -24.33 -20.84 -0.85
N ALA A 133 -25.50 -21.41 -1.13
CA ALA A 133 -26.58 -20.81 -1.92
C ALA A 133 -27.30 -19.65 -1.22
N ASP A 134 -27.05 -19.44 0.08
CA ASP A 134 -27.50 -18.26 0.81
C ASP A 134 -26.79 -16.97 0.37
N HIS A 135 -25.75 -17.08 -0.47
CA HIS A 135 -24.92 -15.98 -0.94
C HIS A 135 -24.21 -15.16 0.16
N VAL A 136 -24.21 -15.65 1.40
CA VAL A 136 -23.57 -14.97 2.55
C VAL A 136 -22.46 -15.83 3.14
N HIS A 137 -22.61 -17.16 3.13
CA HIS A 137 -21.69 -18.06 3.84
C HIS A 137 -20.97 -19.06 2.91
N CYS A 138 -19.91 -19.66 3.43
CA CYS A 138 -19.16 -20.71 2.78
C CYS A 138 -18.75 -21.78 3.79
N CYS A 139 -18.49 -22.99 3.27
CA CYS A 139 -18.09 -24.15 4.04
C CYS A 139 -16.69 -24.64 3.61
N PRO A 140 -15.97 -25.36 4.49
CA PRO A 140 -14.73 -26.01 4.11
C PRO A 140 -14.94 -27.00 2.96
N ASN A 141 -13.85 -27.34 2.28
CA ASN A 141 -13.90 -28.31 1.18
C ASN A 141 -14.46 -29.66 1.67
N GLY A 142 -15.40 -30.23 0.91
CA GLY A 142 -16.07 -31.49 1.25
C GLY A 142 -17.25 -31.39 2.20
N TYR A 143 -17.56 -30.21 2.73
CA TYR A 143 -18.74 -29.99 3.58
C TYR A 143 -19.93 -29.47 2.75
N THR A 144 -21.13 -29.88 3.17
CA THR A 144 -22.42 -29.44 2.62
C THR A 144 -23.03 -28.35 3.52
N CYS A 145 -23.57 -27.30 2.91
CA CYS A 145 -24.19 -26.19 3.61
C CYS A 145 -25.59 -26.57 4.13
N ASP A 146 -25.80 -26.49 5.44
CA ASP A 146 -27.11 -26.47 6.09
C ASP A 146 -27.46 -25.03 6.48
N THR A 147 -28.16 -24.34 5.58
CA THR A 147 -28.55 -22.94 5.75
C THR A 147 -29.69 -22.76 6.77
N THR A 148 -30.37 -23.84 7.18
CA THR A 148 -31.41 -23.76 8.23
C THR A 148 -30.78 -23.67 9.61
N LEU A 149 -29.67 -24.39 9.82
CA LEU A 149 -28.92 -24.42 11.06
C LEU A 149 -27.69 -23.50 11.05
N ASN A 150 -27.38 -22.87 9.91
CA ASN A 150 -26.12 -22.14 9.67
C ASN A 150 -24.86 -22.97 9.96
N THR A 151 -24.89 -24.25 9.59
CA THR A 151 -23.77 -25.19 9.80
C THR A 151 -23.33 -25.86 8.50
N CYS A 152 -22.11 -26.38 8.51
CA CYS A 152 -21.52 -27.18 7.46
C CYS A 152 -21.48 -28.63 7.94
N LYS A 153 -22.03 -29.56 7.17
CA LYS A 153 -22.07 -31.00 7.48
C LYS A 153 -21.10 -31.78 6.60
N LEU A 154 -20.31 -32.67 7.21
CA LEU A 154 -19.44 -33.59 6.49
C LEU A 154 -20.13 -34.97 6.38
N GLY A 155 -20.69 -35.29 5.22
CA GLY A 155 -21.47 -36.51 5.03
C GLY A 155 -22.82 -36.50 5.75
N ASP A 156 -23.37 -37.69 6.05
CA ASP A 156 -24.66 -37.89 6.72
C ASP A 156 -24.56 -37.90 8.27
N ASP A 157 -23.35 -37.81 8.81
CA ASP A 157 -23.10 -37.85 10.25
C ASP A 157 -23.34 -36.48 10.92
N ALA A 158 -24.36 -36.42 11.77
CA ALA A 158 -24.78 -35.22 12.48
C ALA A 158 -23.79 -34.71 13.55
N ASP A 159 -22.71 -35.45 13.82
CA ASP A 159 -21.71 -35.10 14.85
C ASP A 159 -20.47 -34.39 14.28
N SER A 160 -20.34 -34.33 12.95
CA SER A 160 -19.25 -33.62 12.26
C SER A 160 -19.72 -32.30 11.64
N THR A 161 -20.40 -31.48 12.45
CA THR A 161 -20.87 -30.15 12.01
C THR A 161 -19.95 -29.05 12.49
N VAL A 162 -19.56 -28.16 11.58
CA VAL A 162 -18.82 -26.93 11.91
C VAL A 162 -19.66 -25.71 11.54
N PRO A 163 -19.51 -24.56 12.23
CA PRO A 163 -20.23 -23.34 11.84
C PRO A 163 -19.83 -22.91 10.43
N MET A 164 -20.79 -22.36 9.69
CA MET A 164 -20.50 -21.75 8.39
C MET A 164 -19.65 -20.48 8.56
N MET A 165 -18.79 -20.21 7.60
CA MET A 165 -17.95 -19.02 7.61
C MET A 165 -18.54 -17.94 6.72
N THR A 166 -18.53 -16.69 7.15
CA THR A 166 -19.07 -15.59 6.36
C THR A 166 -18.10 -15.20 5.24
N LYS A 167 -18.63 -15.01 4.03
CA LYS A 167 -17.88 -14.48 2.89
C LYS A 167 -17.44 -13.04 3.20
N GLN A 168 -16.21 -12.70 2.86
CA GLN A 168 -15.71 -11.32 2.88
C GLN A 168 -15.94 -10.67 1.50
N PRO A 169 -16.04 -9.34 1.39
CA PRO A 169 -16.07 -8.69 0.08
C PRO A 169 -14.80 -8.99 -0.71
N ALA A 170 -14.92 -9.21 -2.03
CA ALA A 170 -13.77 -9.48 -2.86
C ALA A 170 -12.95 -8.22 -3.13
N ILE A 171 -11.67 -8.43 -3.42
CA ILE A 171 -10.66 -7.41 -3.66
C ILE A 171 -10.88 -6.84 -5.06
N ILE A 172 -10.96 -5.54 -5.27
CA ILE A 172 -11.05 -4.96 -6.63
C ILE A 172 -9.61 -4.63 -7.10
N SER A 173 -9.15 -5.17 -8.24
CA SER A 173 -7.76 -5.00 -8.71
C SER A 173 -7.36 -3.57 -9.04
N LYS A 174 -8.35 -2.72 -9.25
CA LYS A 174 -8.14 -1.33 -9.60
C LYS A 174 -9.30 -0.54 -9.04
N PRO A 175 -9.09 0.40 -8.11
CA PRO A 175 -10.10 1.42 -7.94
C PRO A 175 -10.24 2.09 -9.31
N MET A 176 -11.45 2.10 -9.86
CA MET A 176 -11.84 3.07 -10.89
C MET A 176 -11.76 4.45 -10.22
N ILE A 177 -10.54 4.93 -9.94
CA ILE A 177 -10.29 6.33 -9.66
C ILE A 177 -10.37 6.97 -11.04
N PRO A 178 -11.25 7.95 -11.27
CA PRO A 178 -10.99 8.91 -12.32
C PRO A 178 -9.70 9.61 -11.88
N GLU A 179 -8.58 9.18 -12.44
CA GLU A 179 -7.26 9.79 -12.28
C GLU A 179 -7.35 11.20 -12.85
N VAL A 180 -7.87 12.15 -12.06
CA VAL A 180 -7.91 13.56 -12.44
C VAL A 180 -6.48 14.05 -12.29
N ALA A 181 -5.71 13.87 -13.36
CA ALA A 181 -4.36 14.37 -13.47
C ALA A 181 -4.38 15.91 -13.36
N VAL A 182 -3.40 16.45 -12.63
CA VAL A 182 -3.14 17.89 -12.64
C VAL A 182 -2.56 18.22 -14.00
N VAL A 183 -3.26 19.06 -14.75
CA VAL A 183 -2.79 19.55 -16.06
C VAL A 183 -1.85 20.72 -15.82
N CYS A 184 -0.61 20.58 -16.29
CA CYS A 184 0.39 21.64 -16.22
C CYS A 184 0.18 22.67 -17.34
N PRO A 185 0.77 23.88 -17.22
CA PRO A 185 0.59 24.95 -18.21
C PRO A 185 1.02 24.61 -19.65
N ASP A 186 1.92 23.64 -19.84
CA ASP A 186 2.33 23.13 -21.16
C ASP A 186 1.46 21.97 -21.66
N ASN A 187 0.31 21.75 -21.04
CA ASN A 187 -0.64 20.67 -21.32
C ASN A 187 -0.11 19.26 -21.01
N SER A 188 1.03 19.16 -20.31
CA SER A 188 1.48 17.91 -19.70
C SER A 188 0.67 17.57 -18.45
N GLN A 189 0.83 16.35 -17.94
CA GLN A 189 0.05 15.82 -16.83
C GLN A 189 0.92 15.23 -15.73
N CYS A 190 0.56 15.56 -14.50
CA CYS A 190 1.05 14.98 -13.26
C CYS A 190 -0.09 14.30 -12.50
N SER A 191 0.21 13.37 -11.60
CA SER A 191 -0.83 12.75 -10.76
C SER A 191 -1.51 13.79 -9.86
N ALA A 192 -2.73 13.51 -9.39
CA ALA A 192 -3.54 14.41 -8.56
C ALA A 192 -2.84 14.97 -7.30
N THR A 193 -1.80 14.29 -6.82
CA THR A 193 -1.04 14.61 -5.60
C THR A 193 0.32 15.29 -5.87
N GLN A 194 0.62 15.61 -7.13
CA GLN A 194 1.91 16.18 -7.55
C GLN A 194 1.75 17.66 -7.94
N THR A 195 2.86 18.41 -7.90
CA THR A 195 2.90 19.83 -8.29
C THR A 195 3.65 20.01 -9.60
N CYS A 196 3.07 20.75 -10.54
CA CYS A 196 3.75 21.13 -11.78
C CYS A 196 4.86 22.16 -11.51
N CYS A 197 6.10 21.80 -11.80
CA CYS A 197 7.27 22.66 -11.67
C CYS A 197 8.00 22.82 -12.99
N LYS A 198 8.39 24.05 -13.32
CA LYS A 198 9.13 24.36 -14.55
C LYS A 198 10.55 23.78 -14.53
N MET A 199 10.95 23.19 -15.65
CA MET A 199 12.27 22.61 -15.92
C MET A 199 13.15 23.57 -16.74
N SER A 200 14.45 23.25 -16.86
CA SER A 200 15.46 24.10 -17.50
C SER A 200 15.25 24.26 -19.01
N ASN A 201 14.63 23.27 -19.66
CA ASN A 201 14.24 23.29 -21.07
C ASN A 201 12.93 24.06 -21.33
N GLY A 202 12.31 24.65 -20.29
CA GLY A 202 11.05 25.38 -20.39
C GLY A 202 9.77 24.52 -20.30
N SER A 203 9.88 23.19 -20.29
CA SER A 203 8.74 22.28 -20.04
C SER A 203 8.41 22.20 -18.55
N TYR A 204 7.33 21.49 -18.22
CA TYR A 204 6.99 21.18 -16.83
C TYR A 204 7.42 19.75 -16.46
N GLY A 205 7.68 19.57 -15.17
CA GLY A 205 7.93 18.29 -14.52
C GLY A 205 7.10 18.20 -13.24
N CYS A 206 6.94 17.00 -12.72
CA CYS A 206 6.14 16.72 -11.55
C CYS A 206 7.02 16.68 -10.30
N CYS A 207 6.79 17.59 -9.37
CA CYS A 207 7.32 17.45 -8.02
C CYS A 207 6.49 16.41 -7.26
N PRO A 208 7.12 15.43 -6.59
CA PRO A 208 6.43 14.37 -5.84
C PRO A 208 5.82 14.85 -4.51
N LEU A 209 5.53 16.15 -4.39
CA LEU A 209 4.90 16.78 -3.25
C LEU A 209 3.71 17.65 -3.71
N PRO A 210 2.61 17.68 -2.96
CA PRO A 210 1.52 18.61 -3.21
C PRO A 210 1.92 20.04 -2.78
N ASN A 211 1.50 21.04 -3.54
CA ASN A 211 1.78 22.47 -3.29
C ASN A 211 3.26 22.80 -3.03
N ALA A 212 4.15 22.14 -3.77
CA ALA A 212 5.59 22.26 -3.59
C ALA A 212 6.14 23.62 -4.06
N SER A 213 7.19 24.10 -3.39
CA SER A 213 7.98 25.25 -3.83
C SER A 213 8.97 24.81 -4.91
N CYS A 214 8.77 25.26 -6.16
CA CYS A 214 9.68 24.93 -7.26
C CYS A 214 10.98 25.74 -7.15
N CYS A 215 12.12 25.06 -7.05
CA CYS A 215 13.41 25.74 -6.93
C CYS A 215 13.87 26.37 -8.26
N ALA A 216 14.66 27.45 -8.12
CA ALA A 216 15.22 28.22 -9.24
C ALA A 216 16.32 27.49 -10.01
N ASP A 217 16.86 26.41 -9.44
CA ASP A 217 17.80 25.51 -10.13
C ASP A 217 17.14 24.70 -11.27
N HIS A 218 15.82 24.77 -11.38
CA HIS A 218 14.99 24.03 -12.32
C HIS A 218 15.03 22.50 -12.19
N LEU A 219 15.75 21.96 -11.21
CA LEU A 219 15.95 20.52 -11.02
C LEU A 219 15.23 20.01 -9.77
N HIS A 220 15.15 20.82 -8.71
CA HIS A 220 14.61 20.39 -7.43
C HIS A 220 13.37 21.17 -7.02
N CYS A 221 12.66 20.62 -6.05
CA CYS A 221 11.53 21.24 -5.39
C CYS A 221 11.60 20.99 -3.88
N CYS A 222 11.01 21.91 -3.14
CA CYS A 222 10.94 21.90 -1.69
C CYS A 222 9.49 21.71 -1.22
N PRO A 223 9.30 21.20 0.01
CA PRO A 223 7.99 21.19 0.64
C PRO A 223 7.39 22.60 0.74
N SER A 224 6.07 22.65 0.82
CA SER A 224 5.36 23.91 0.97
C SER A 224 5.86 24.67 2.21
N GLY A 225 6.10 25.98 2.06
CA GLY A 225 6.64 26.81 3.14
C GLY A 225 8.15 26.72 3.35
N PHE A 226 8.88 25.88 2.61
CA PHE A 226 10.34 25.90 2.60
C PHE A 226 10.88 26.75 1.45
N THR A 227 11.96 27.48 1.74
CA THR A 227 12.77 28.24 0.77
C THR A 227 13.84 27.31 0.20
N CYS A 228 14.18 27.44 -1.07
CA CYS A 228 15.24 26.65 -1.67
C CYS A 228 16.60 27.31 -1.44
N ASP A 229 17.53 26.56 -0.86
CA ASP A 229 18.97 26.82 -0.98
C ASP A 229 19.52 25.98 -2.14
N VAL A 230 19.68 26.63 -3.29
CA VAL A 230 20.17 26.00 -4.53
C VAL A 230 21.68 25.73 -4.51
N THR A 231 22.43 26.31 -3.57
CA THR A 231 23.88 26.08 -3.45
C THR A 231 24.13 24.75 -2.75
N ASP A 232 23.42 24.54 -1.65
CA ASP A 232 23.54 23.33 -0.82
C ASP A 232 22.55 22.23 -1.23
N HIS A 233 21.65 22.51 -2.19
CA HIS A 233 20.55 21.63 -2.60
C HIS A 233 19.65 21.24 -1.41
N THR A 234 19.40 22.22 -0.54
CA THR A 234 18.56 22.04 0.65
C THR A 234 17.38 22.98 0.63
N CYS A 235 16.42 22.71 1.51
CA CYS A 235 15.20 23.44 1.71
C CYS A 235 15.20 23.94 3.15
N ASN A 236 15.10 25.24 3.36
CA ASN A 236 15.18 25.89 4.65
C ASN A 236 13.91 26.69 4.98
N ASN A 237 13.45 26.64 6.23
CA ASN A 237 12.30 27.42 6.70
C ASN A 237 12.60 28.17 8.02
N GLY A 238 13.83 28.64 8.19
CA GLY A 238 14.30 29.39 9.37
C GLY A 238 14.51 28.54 10.64
N LEU A 239 13.81 27.41 10.77
CA LEU A 239 13.93 26.48 11.91
C LEU A 239 14.54 25.13 11.52
N PHE A 240 14.41 24.73 10.25
CA PHE A 240 14.80 23.41 9.76
C PHE A 240 15.42 23.49 8.37
N THR A 241 16.35 22.58 8.10
CA THR A 241 16.99 22.37 6.79
C THR A 241 16.82 20.91 6.38
N VAL A 242 16.17 20.65 5.24
CA VAL A 242 15.95 19.30 4.68
C VAL A 242 16.49 19.21 3.25
N PRO A 243 16.88 18.04 2.73
CA PRO A 243 17.34 17.92 1.35
C PRO A 243 16.23 18.26 0.33
N ALA A 244 16.58 18.92 -0.77
CA ALA A 244 15.65 19.18 -1.86
C ALA A 244 15.34 17.91 -2.67
N LEU A 245 14.10 17.76 -3.13
CA LEU A 245 13.67 16.59 -3.89
C LEU A 245 13.79 16.85 -5.40
N PRO A 246 14.23 15.85 -6.20
CA PRO A 246 14.31 16.03 -7.64
C PRO A 246 12.90 16.07 -8.27
N LYS A 247 12.75 16.88 -9.31
CA LYS A 247 11.57 16.88 -10.19
C LYS A 247 11.59 15.64 -11.08
N LEU A 248 10.42 15.06 -11.31
CA LEU A 248 10.22 13.96 -12.26
C LEU A 248 9.70 14.50 -13.60
N PRO A 249 9.94 13.80 -14.72
CA PRO A 249 9.35 14.20 -16.00
C PRO A 249 7.82 14.06 -15.97
N SER A 250 7.11 15.05 -16.51
CA SER A 250 5.66 14.98 -16.68
C SER A 250 5.27 14.03 -17.83
N THR A 251 4.05 13.51 -17.79
CA THR A 251 3.52 12.69 -18.89
C THR A 251 2.82 13.56 -19.95
N PRO A 252 3.02 13.32 -21.26
CA PRO A 252 2.24 14.01 -22.29
C PRO A 252 0.77 13.63 -22.18
N ARG A 253 -0.14 14.60 -22.34
CA ARG A 253 -1.57 14.31 -22.43
C ARG A 253 -1.87 13.58 -23.73
N LYS A 254 -2.18 12.28 -23.64
CA LYS A 254 -2.77 11.53 -24.75
C LYS A 254 -4.18 12.06 -24.95
N ASN A 255 -4.39 12.68 -26.10
CA ASN A 255 -5.68 13.22 -26.51
C ASN A 255 -6.61 12.09 -27.00
#